data_AF-A0A7J9GZV5-F1
#
_entry.id   AF-A0A7J9GZV5-F1
#
_cell.length_a   1.000
_cell.length_b   1.000
_cell.length_c   1.000
_cell.angle_alpha   90.00
_cell.angle_beta   90.00
_cell.angle_gamma   90.00
#
_symmetry.space_group_name_H-M   'P 1'
#
loop_
_entity.id
_entity.type
_entity.pdbx_description
1 polymer ?
#
loop_
_entity_poly.entity_id
_entity_poly.type
_entity_poly.pdbx_seq_one_letter_code
_entity_poly.pdbx_strand_id
1 'polypeptide(L)'
;SPDEILERSLHRSDGSSTCEDFVSLVQSWLSKIQWAKALGNTVGETNQSELAAFTSYALAFPNNFLALVDTYDVMRSGVPNFCAVALALNDLGYKSVGIRLDSGDLAYLSGEARKIFQIIEKEFGLPGFGKTSITASNDLNEETLDALNKQGHEVDCYGIGTYLVTCYAQAALGCVFKLVEINNQPRIKLSEDVSKVGERILCRHPFNESKRAYVVPQRVEELLKCYWPGKSGKSSEYIPS
;
A
#
# COMPACT_ATOMS: atom_id res chain seq x y z
N SER A 1 26.03 15.80 -0.19
CA SER A 1 26.79 14.82 0.62
C SER A 1 26.14 14.67 2.00
N PRO A 2 26.26 13.55 2.74
CA PRO A 2 25.87 13.50 4.16
C PRO A 2 26.54 14.62 4.99
N ASP A 3 27.70 15.10 4.56
CA ASP A 3 28.42 16.19 5.22
C ASP A 3 27.67 17.53 5.21
N GLU A 4 26.76 17.73 4.24
CA GLU A 4 25.97 18.97 4.08
C GLU A 4 24.79 19.05 5.06
N ILE A 5 24.52 17.99 5.82
CA ILE A 5 23.45 17.96 6.83
C ILE A 5 23.87 18.85 8.01
N LEU A 6 23.13 19.95 8.20
CA LEU A 6 23.39 20.97 9.23
C LEU A 6 22.95 20.52 10.63
N GLU A 7 21.74 19.98 10.73
CA GLU A 7 21.19 19.45 11.99
C GLU A 7 21.53 17.97 12.08
N ARG A 8 22.45 17.64 13.00
CA ARG A 8 23.00 16.27 13.10
C ARG A 8 22.57 15.55 14.37
N SER A 9 21.94 16.25 15.30
CA SER A 9 21.52 15.66 16.56
C SER A 9 20.15 15.00 16.46
N LEU A 10 19.96 13.92 17.20
CA LEU A 10 18.68 13.22 17.29
C LEU A 10 18.44 12.76 18.72
N HIS A 11 17.32 13.18 19.31
CA HIS A 11 16.91 12.71 20.64
C HIS A 11 16.52 11.24 20.61
N ARG A 12 16.84 10.51 21.67
CA ARG A 12 16.31 9.14 21.85
C ARG A 12 14.79 9.16 21.97
N SER A 13 14.15 8.08 21.54
CA SER A 13 12.69 7.92 21.58
C SER A 13 12.08 8.07 22.97
N ASP A 14 12.84 7.73 24.01
CA ASP A 14 12.46 7.85 25.42
C ASP A 14 12.76 9.22 26.05
N GLY A 15 13.37 10.13 25.28
CA GLY A 15 13.79 11.46 25.74
C GLY A 15 14.95 11.47 26.73
N SER A 16 15.60 10.33 26.99
CA SER A 16 16.63 10.19 28.03
C SER A 16 17.95 10.89 27.70
N SER A 17 18.32 10.91 26.42
CA SER A 17 19.55 11.54 25.94
C SER A 17 19.44 11.97 24.48
N THR A 18 20.45 12.69 24.01
CA THR A 18 20.59 13.12 22.62
C THR A 18 21.80 12.44 22.01
N CYS A 19 21.65 11.91 20.80
CA CYS A 19 22.77 11.57 19.94
C CYS A 19 23.23 12.87 19.27
N GLU A 20 24.42 13.36 19.59
CA GLU A 20 24.92 14.64 19.05
C GLU A 20 25.28 14.56 17.56
N ASP A 21 25.60 13.36 17.06
CA ASP A 21 25.96 13.14 15.65
C ASP A 21 25.38 11.83 15.12
N PHE A 22 24.11 11.90 14.73
CA PHE A 22 23.38 10.81 14.08
C PHE A 22 23.96 10.47 12.70
N VAL A 23 24.51 11.45 11.98
CA VAL A 23 25.09 11.24 10.64
C VAL A 23 26.31 10.31 10.73
N SER A 24 27.20 10.57 11.69
CA SER A 24 28.35 9.70 11.97
C SER A 24 27.92 8.29 12.42
N LEU A 25 26.84 8.18 13.19
CA LEU A 25 26.28 6.89 13.59
C LEU A 25 25.78 6.08 12.38
N VAL A 26 25.07 6.73 11.45
CA VAL A 26 24.62 6.12 10.19
C VAL A 26 25.80 5.63 9.36
N GLN A 27 26.84 6.46 9.18
CA GLN A 27 28.04 6.07 8.42
C GLN A 27 28.79 4.91 9.08
N SER A 28 28.84 4.86 10.42
CA SER A 28 29.40 3.73 11.16
C SER A 28 28.62 2.44 10.89
N TRP A 29 27.28 2.50 10.89
CA TRP A 29 26.44 1.35 10.56
C TRP A 29 26.59 0.91 9.11
N LEU A 30 26.63 1.84 8.16
CA LEU A 30 26.87 1.51 6.75
C LEU A 30 28.19 0.78 6.57
N SER A 31 29.25 1.26 7.22
CA SER A 31 30.55 0.60 7.22
C SER A 31 30.44 -0.82 7.79
N LYS A 32 29.80 -1.00 8.95
CA LYS A 32 29.61 -2.34 9.56
C LYS A 32 28.86 -3.30 8.64
N ILE A 33 27.82 -2.83 7.94
CA ILE A 33 27.06 -3.62 6.95
C ILE A 33 27.96 -4.01 5.78
N GLN A 34 28.73 -3.08 5.23
CA GLN A 34 29.66 -3.34 4.11
C GLN A 34 30.73 -4.38 4.45
N TRP A 35 31.20 -4.42 5.70
CA TRP A 35 32.18 -5.39 6.17
C TRP A 35 31.57 -6.72 6.65
N ALA A 36 30.24 -6.83 6.71
CA ALA A 36 29.57 -8.04 7.17
C ALA A 36 29.68 -9.16 6.13
N LYS A 37 30.50 -10.17 6.43
CA LYS A 37 30.75 -11.31 5.53
C LYS A 37 29.46 -12.02 5.08
N ALA A 38 28.45 -12.05 5.95
CA ALA A 38 27.16 -12.67 5.67
C ALA A 38 26.40 -12.02 4.51
N LEU A 39 26.65 -10.74 4.20
CA LEU A 39 26.04 -10.03 3.08
C LEU A 39 26.85 -10.16 1.77
N GLY A 40 28.02 -10.80 1.82
CA GLY A 40 28.94 -10.99 0.68
C GLY A 40 29.46 -9.68 0.08
N ASN A 41 30.08 -9.75 -1.10
CA ASN A 41 30.50 -8.57 -1.88
C ASN A 41 29.32 -7.82 -2.52
N THR A 42 28.09 -8.07 -2.06
CA THR A 42 26.84 -7.53 -2.63
C THR A 42 26.68 -6.05 -2.30
N VAL A 43 27.19 -5.64 -1.13
CA VAL A 43 27.15 -4.25 -0.67
C VAL A 43 28.46 -3.56 -1.03
N GLY A 44 28.46 -2.88 -2.17
CA GLY A 44 29.60 -2.08 -2.63
C GLY A 44 29.56 -0.65 -2.08
N GLU A 45 30.13 0.28 -2.84
CA GLU A 45 29.99 1.71 -2.59
C GLU A 45 28.54 2.15 -2.88
N THR A 46 27.87 2.68 -1.86
CA THR A 46 26.48 3.16 -1.98
C THR A 46 26.45 4.63 -2.41
N ASN A 47 25.31 5.05 -2.96
CA ASN A 47 25.12 6.45 -3.34
C ASN A 47 25.04 7.34 -2.09
N GLN A 48 25.98 8.29 -1.97
CA GLN A 48 26.10 9.18 -0.81
C GLN A 48 24.95 10.20 -0.72
N SER A 49 24.41 10.68 -1.86
CA SER A 49 23.25 11.57 -1.84
C SER A 49 21.98 10.86 -1.40
N GLU A 50 21.82 9.59 -1.75
CA GLU A 50 20.70 8.76 -1.27
C GLU A 50 20.80 8.54 0.26
N LEU A 51 21.99 8.21 0.76
CA LEU A 51 22.22 8.10 2.21
C LEU A 51 21.92 9.42 2.94
N ALA A 52 22.34 10.55 2.36
CA ALA A 52 22.07 11.87 2.91
C ALA A 52 20.57 12.19 2.95
N ALA A 53 19.84 11.85 1.89
CA ALA A 53 18.39 12.03 1.81
C ALA A 53 17.66 11.19 2.85
N PHE A 54 18.03 9.92 3.00
CA PHE A 54 17.45 9.03 4.03
C PHE A 54 17.76 9.50 5.44
N THR A 55 19.00 9.91 5.70
CA THR A 55 19.42 10.43 7.01
C THR A 55 18.65 11.70 7.36
N SER A 56 18.52 12.63 6.41
CA SER A 56 17.73 13.87 6.59
C SER A 56 16.25 13.57 6.87
N TYR A 57 15.69 12.60 6.16
CA TYR A 57 14.31 12.18 6.37
C TYR A 57 14.09 11.52 7.74
N ALA A 58 15.03 10.68 8.18
CA ALA A 58 15.02 10.05 9.49
C ALA A 58 15.17 11.06 10.64
N LEU A 59 15.99 12.11 10.45
CA LEU A 59 16.11 13.20 11.42
C LEU A 59 14.79 13.97 11.60
N ALA A 60 14.10 14.26 10.49
CA ALA A 60 12.82 14.97 10.52
C ALA A 60 11.65 14.10 11.02
N PHE A 61 11.64 12.80 10.68
CA PHE A 61 10.53 11.88 10.96
C PHE A 61 11.01 10.53 11.51
N PRO A 62 11.66 10.50 12.69
CA PRO A 62 12.30 9.28 13.21
C PRO A 62 11.31 8.14 13.49
N ASN A 63 10.05 8.47 13.83
CA ASN A 63 9.00 7.47 14.08
C ASN A 63 8.33 6.93 12.80
N ASN A 64 8.49 7.61 11.66
CA ASN A 64 7.75 7.31 10.43
C ASN A 64 8.71 7.12 9.23
N PHE A 65 9.92 6.63 9.48
CA PHE A 65 10.92 6.47 8.44
C PHE A 65 10.58 5.32 7.48
N LEU A 66 10.10 5.68 6.27
CA LEU A 66 9.86 4.82 5.11
C LEU A 66 10.76 5.26 3.95
N ALA A 67 11.67 4.41 3.47
CA ALA A 67 12.64 4.80 2.44
C ALA A 67 12.25 4.31 1.03
N LEU A 68 12.31 5.18 0.03
CA LEU A 68 12.25 4.80 -1.39
C LEU A 68 13.61 4.29 -1.85
N VAL A 69 13.74 2.98 -2.08
CA VAL A 69 15.06 2.33 -2.22
C VAL A 69 15.48 2.05 -3.67
N ASP A 70 14.66 2.39 -4.65
CA ASP A 70 14.89 2.08 -6.07
C ASP A 70 15.28 3.30 -6.91
N THR A 71 15.80 4.35 -6.29
CA THR A 71 16.24 5.57 -6.99
C THR A 71 17.47 5.32 -7.87
N TYR A 72 18.42 4.51 -7.39
CA TYR A 72 19.66 4.19 -8.11
C TYR A 72 19.81 2.68 -8.35
N ASP A 73 20.03 1.92 -7.28
CA ASP A 73 20.13 0.46 -7.32
C ASP A 73 19.62 -0.08 -5.98
N VAL A 74 18.57 -0.90 -6.04
CA VAL A 74 17.89 -1.43 -4.86
C VAL A 74 18.84 -2.24 -3.98
N MET A 75 19.63 -3.14 -4.58
CA MET A 75 20.40 -4.12 -3.83
C MET A 75 21.77 -3.59 -3.42
N ARG A 76 22.38 -2.76 -4.27
CA ARG A 76 23.73 -2.23 -4.07
C ARG A 76 23.75 -0.90 -3.32
N SER A 77 22.65 -0.13 -3.33
CA SER A 77 22.60 1.21 -2.73
C SER A 77 21.43 1.37 -1.77
N GLY A 78 20.19 1.26 -2.26
CA GLY A 78 19.01 1.67 -1.51
C GLY A 78 18.74 0.83 -0.26
N VAL A 79 18.68 -0.50 -0.40
CA VAL A 79 18.48 -1.41 0.74
C VAL A 79 19.63 -1.29 1.76
N PRO A 80 20.92 -1.29 1.36
CA PRO A 80 22.02 -1.03 2.30
C PRO A 80 21.94 0.32 3.03
N ASN A 81 21.66 1.40 2.30
CA ASN A 81 21.51 2.74 2.88
C ASN A 81 20.34 2.80 3.86
N PHE A 82 19.19 2.21 3.50
CA PHE A 82 18.05 2.09 4.40
C PHE A 82 18.44 1.32 5.67
N CYS A 83 19.12 0.18 5.53
CA CYS A 83 19.52 -0.62 6.69
C CYS A 83 20.44 0.18 7.61
N ALA A 84 21.42 0.91 7.07
CA ALA A 84 22.31 1.74 7.88
C ALA A 84 21.55 2.77 8.73
N VAL A 85 20.58 3.46 8.12
CA VAL A 85 19.74 4.45 8.81
C VAL A 85 18.79 3.80 9.80
N ALA A 86 18.14 2.69 9.43
CA ALA A 86 17.23 1.96 10.30
C ALA A 86 17.92 1.39 11.54
N LEU A 87 19.16 0.89 11.41
CA LEU A 87 19.98 0.43 12.53
C LEU A 87 20.38 1.58 13.45
N ALA A 88 20.80 2.71 12.89
CA ALA A 88 21.10 3.92 13.67
C ALA A 88 19.86 4.42 14.43
N LEU A 89 18.68 4.40 13.82
CA LEU A 89 17.40 4.71 14.47
C LEU A 89 17.10 3.73 15.62
N ASN A 90 17.33 2.43 15.40
CA ASN A 90 17.10 1.39 16.40
C ASN A 90 18.00 1.58 17.64
N ASP A 91 19.26 1.99 17.47
CA ASP A 91 20.16 2.32 18.60
C ASP A 91 19.61 3.45 19.48
N LEU A 92 18.78 4.33 18.92
CA LEU A 92 18.09 5.43 19.60
C LEU A 92 16.66 5.06 20.05
N GLY A 93 16.26 3.80 19.88
CA GLY A 93 14.96 3.24 20.28
C GLY A 93 13.82 3.54 19.31
N TYR A 94 14.11 4.08 18.12
CA TYR A 94 13.11 4.24 17.07
C TYR A 94 12.99 2.97 16.24
N LYS A 95 11.82 2.77 15.63
CA LYS A 95 11.56 1.68 14.70
C LYS A 95 11.21 2.27 13.34
N SER A 96 11.97 1.88 12.31
CA SER A 96 11.63 2.24 10.94
C SER A 96 10.32 1.57 10.50
N VAL A 97 9.61 2.23 9.58
CA VAL A 97 8.39 1.69 8.99
C VAL A 97 8.76 0.62 7.96
N GLY A 98 9.72 0.91 7.09
CA GLY A 98 10.22 -0.05 6.12
C GLY A 98 10.76 0.58 4.84
N ILE A 99 10.64 -0.16 3.74
CA ILE A 99 11.04 0.28 2.40
C ILE A 99 9.86 0.39 1.44
N ARG A 100 10.00 1.23 0.42
CA ARG A 100 9.11 1.31 -0.74
C ARG A 100 9.88 0.96 -2.02
N LEU A 101 9.33 0.04 -2.80
CA LEU A 101 9.74 -0.32 -4.15
C LEU A 101 8.71 0.25 -5.14
N ASP A 102 9.15 1.00 -6.15
CA ASP A 102 8.29 1.69 -7.11
C ASP A 102 8.63 1.36 -8.57
N SER A 103 9.51 0.39 -8.80
CA SER A 103 9.97 -0.02 -10.12
C SER A 103 10.71 -1.37 -10.08
N GLY A 104 11.00 -1.92 -11.25
CA GLY A 104 11.70 -3.20 -11.40
C GLY A 104 10.82 -4.43 -11.18
N ASP A 105 11.48 -5.59 -11.02
CA ASP A 105 10.81 -6.85 -10.69
C ASP A 105 10.47 -6.90 -9.20
N LEU A 106 9.26 -6.46 -8.85
CA LEU A 106 8.83 -6.33 -7.46
C LEU A 106 8.83 -7.67 -6.70
N ALA A 107 8.51 -8.79 -7.37
CA ALA A 107 8.50 -10.10 -6.72
C ALA A 107 9.92 -10.52 -6.34
N TYR A 108 10.85 -10.44 -7.30
CA TYR A 108 12.25 -10.74 -7.05
C TYR A 108 12.88 -9.80 -6.02
N LEU A 109 12.72 -8.48 -6.21
CA LEU A 109 13.35 -7.46 -5.37
C LEU A 109 12.83 -7.51 -3.92
N SER A 110 11.52 -7.73 -3.71
CA SER A 110 10.99 -7.91 -2.36
C SER A 110 11.56 -9.14 -1.68
N GLY A 111 11.70 -10.25 -2.40
CA GLY A 111 12.33 -11.48 -1.89
C GLY A 111 13.80 -11.27 -1.50
N GLU A 112 14.58 -10.61 -2.34
CA GLU A 112 15.98 -10.33 -2.04
C GLU A 112 16.16 -9.33 -0.88
N ALA A 113 15.33 -8.28 -0.82
CA ALA A 113 15.31 -7.36 0.32
C ALA A 113 14.97 -8.07 1.63
N ARG A 114 13.96 -8.95 1.63
CA ARG A 114 13.58 -9.76 2.78
C ARG A 114 14.74 -10.63 3.27
N LYS A 115 15.47 -11.27 2.35
CA LYS A 115 16.66 -12.08 2.70
C LYS A 115 17.73 -11.23 3.38
N ILE A 116 18.02 -10.04 2.86
CA ILE A 116 18.98 -9.11 3.49
C ILE A 116 18.53 -8.74 4.90
N PHE A 117 17.26 -8.40 5.09
CA PHE A 117 16.75 -8.06 6.42
C PHE A 117 16.87 -9.23 7.41
N GLN A 118 16.59 -10.46 6.98
CA GLN A 118 16.77 -11.65 7.81
C GLN A 118 18.24 -11.93 8.13
N ILE A 119 19.17 -11.65 7.21
CA ILE A 119 20.61 -11.76 7.47
C ILE A 119 21.04 -10.74 8.51
N ILE A 120 20.62 -9.48 8.36
CA ILE A 120 20.94 -8.39 9.31
C ILE A 120 20.38 -8.69 10.70
N GLU A 121 19.13 -9.17 10.80
CA GLU A 121 18.53 -9.61 12.07
C GLU A 121 19.42 -10.65 12.78
N LYS A 122 19.91 -11.65 12.05
CA LYS A 122 20.75 -12.72 12.60
C LYS A 122 22.17 -12.23 12.95
N GLU A 123 22.78 -11.44 12.07
CA GLU A 123 24.16 -10.97 12.21
C GLU A 123 24.31 -10.00 13.39
N PHE A 124 23.36 -9.08 13.54
CA PHE A 124 23.42 -8.02 14.56
C PHE A 124 22.49 -8.26 15.75
N GLY A 125 21.75 -9.37 15.78
CA GLY A 125 20.91 -9.76 16.92
C GLY A 125 19.71 -8.85 17.14
N LEU A 126 18.99 -8.49 16.07
CA LEU A 126 17.93 -7.49 16.09
C LEU A 126 16.55 -8.11 15.84
N PRO A 127 15.88 -8.60 16.89
CA PRO A 127 14.66 -9.37 16.75
C PRO A 127 13.58 -8.56 16.02
N GLY A 128 13.04 -9.15 14.95
CA GLY A 128 11.97 -8.56 14.15
C GLY A 128 12.45 -7.67 12.99
N PHE A 129 13.75 -7.41 12.83
CA PHE A 129 14.27 -6.64 11.70
C PHE A 129 14.03 -7.35 10.35
N GLY A 130 14.09 -8.68 10.30
CA GLY A 130 13.74 -9.51 9.15
C GLY A 130 12.29 -9.39 8.71
N LYS A 131 11.41 -8.88 9.58
CA LYS A 131 10.00 -8.57 9.28
C LYS A 131 9.76 -7.09 8.98
N THR A 132 10.80 -6.34 8.62
CA THR A 132 10.67 -4.96 8.13
C THR A 132 9.67 -4.90 6.98
N SER A 133 8.78 -3.91 6.98
CA SER A 133 7.70 -3.81 6.01
C SER A 133 8.25 -3.50 4.61
N ILE A 134 7.71 -4.16 3.60
CA ILE A 134 7.99 -3.89 2.19
C ILE A 134 6.72 -3.39 1.52
N THR A 135 6.72 -2.12 1.11
CA THR A 135 5.62 -1.53 0.35
C THR A 135 5.97 -1.53 -1.14
N ALA A 136 5.06 -1.98 -1.99
CA ALA A 136 5.21 -1.86 -3.42
C ALA A 136 4.20 -0.85 -3.98
N SER A 137 4.67 0.03 -4.86
CA SER A 137 3.85 0.81 -5.77
C SER A 137 4.39 0.60 -7.19
N ASN A 138 3.63 1.05 -8.21
CA ASN A 138 3.95 1.07 -9.66
C ASN A 138 2.86 0.38 -10.50
N ASP A 139 1.95 1.18 -11.07
CA ASP A 139 0.92 0.72 -12.02
C ASP A 139 0.24 -0.62 -11.67
N LEU A 140 -0.01 -0.80 -10.38
CA LEU A 140 -0.61 -2.02 -9.84
C LEU A 140 -2.09 -2.08 -10.21
N ASN A 141 -2.54 -3.27 -10.63
CA ASN A 141 -3.91 -3.62 -10.96
C ASN A 141 -4.15 -5.10 -10.59
N GLU A 142 -5.35 -5.60 -10.84
CA GLU A 142 -5.74 -6.95 -10.46
C GLU A 142 -4.88 -8.03 -11.12
N GLU A 143 -4.50 -7.84 -12.39
CA GLU A 143 -3.68 -8.78 -13.14
C GLU A 143 -2.23 -8.80 -12.64
N THR A 144 -1.65 -7.64 -12.36
CA THR A 144 -0.28 -7.55 -11.83
C THR A 144 -0.20 -8.08 -10.40
N LEU A 145 -1.22 -7.83 -9.56
CA LEU A 145 -1.30 -8.43 -8.23
C LEU A 145 -1.41 -9.96 -8.28
N ASP A 146 -2.21 -10.52 -9.19
CA ASP A 146 -2.29 -11.97 -9.39
C ASP A 146 -0.95 -12.55 -9.88
N ALA A 147 -0.27 -11.88 -10.80
CA ALA A 147 1.05 -12.27 -11.28
C ALA A 147 2.10 -12.26 -10.16
N LEU A 148 2.12 -11.22 -9.32
CA LEU A 148 3.00 -11.16 -8.15
C LEU A 148 2.74 -12.36 -7.23
N ASN A 149 1.48 -12.61 -6.87
CA ASN A 149 1.12 -13.71 -5.96
C ASN A 149 1.58 -15.07 -6.50
N LYS A 150 1.45 -15.31 -7.82
CA LYS A 150 1.90 -16.54 -8.48
C LYS A 150 3.42 -16.72 -8.44
N GLN A 151 4.18 -15.63 -8.48
CA GLN A 151 5.64 -15.65 -8.45
C GLN A 151 6.19 -15.87 -7.02
N GLY A 152 5.41 -15.57 -5.99
CA GLY A 152 5.82 -15.67 -4.59
C GLY A 152 6.68 -14.47 -4.17
N HIS A 153 6.03 -13.34 -3.90
CA HIS A 153 6.67 -12.11 -3.41
C HIS A 153 6.71 -12.02 -1.88
N GLU A 154 7.46 -11.05 -1.36
CA GLU A 154 7.56 -10.73 0.07
C GLU A 154 7.01 -9.32 0.40
N VAL A 155 6.25 -8.71 -0.51
CA VAL A 155 5.54 -7.44 -0.32
C VAL A 155 4.44 -7.55 0.75
N ASP A 156 4.40 -6.60 1.68
CA ASP A 156 3.44 -6.52 2.79
C ASP A 156 2.30 -5.51 2.53
N CYS A 157 2.55 -4.50 1.70
CA CYS A 157 1.61 -3.40 1.45
C CYS A 157 1.68 -2.95 -0.02
N TYR A 158 0.54 -2.50 -0.58
CA TYR A 158 0.46 -2.00 -1.95
C TYR A 158 -0.06 -0.57 -2.01
N GLY A 159 0.65 0.29 -2.74
CA GLY A 159 0.20 1.62 -3.13
C GLY A 159 -0.42 1.58 -4.54
N ILE A 160 -1.75 1.58 -4.62
CA ILE A 160 -2.48 1.52 -5.90
C ILE A 160 -3.10 2.89 -6.20
N GLY A 161 -2.63 3.52 -7.28
CA GLY A 161 -3.08 4.85 -7.72
C GLY A 161 -4.03 4.79 -8.90
N THR A 162 -3.47 4.97 -10.11
CA THR A 162 -4.20 5.22 -11.36
C THR A 162 -5.35 4.25 -11.61
N TYR A 163 -5.11 2.93 -11.53
CA TYR A 163 -6.13 1.91 -11.84
C TYR A 163 -7.34 1.97 -10.91
N LEU A 164 -7.10 2.18 -9.62
CA LEU A 164 -8.15 2.25 -8.61
C LEU A 164 -8.95 3.55 -8.72
N VAL A 165 -8.27 4.70 -8.74
CA VAL A 165 -8.93 6.02 -8.70
C VAL A 165 -9.70 6.31 -9.98
N THR A 166 -9.22 5.83 -11.13
CA THR A 166 -9.88 6.08 -12.41
C THR A 166 -10.90 5.00 -12.79
N CYS A 167 -11.00 3.91 -12.02
CA CYS A 167 -11.74 2.71 -12.40
C CYS A 167 -11.36 2.28 -13.83
N TYR A 168 -10.05 2.16 -14.11
CA TYR A 168 -9.49 2.19 -15.47
C TYR A 168 -10.18 1.23 -16.46
N ALA A 169 -10.54 0.02 -16.02
CA ALA A 169 -11.24 -0.97 -16.85
C ALA A 169 -12.66 -0.53 -17.27
N GLN A 170 -13.36 0.19 -16.39
CA GLN A 170 -14.70 0.73 -16.64
C GLN A 170 -14.96 1.99 -15.80
N ALA A 171 -14.57 3.15 -16.35
CA ALA A 171 -14.61 4.44 -15.64
C ALA A 171 -16.04 4.96 -15.32
N ALA A 172 -17.09 4.31 -15.83
CA ALA A 172 -18.47 4.72 -15.64
C ALA A 172 -19.39 3.52 -15.34
N LEU A 173 -20.25 3.67 -14.33
CA LEU A 173 -21.24 2.65 -13.96
C LEU A 173 -22.45 2.62 -14.91
N GLY A 174 -22.73 3.71 -15.62
CA GLY A 174 -23.88 3.80 -16.53
C GLY A 174 -25.23 3.95 -15.80
N CYS A 175 -25.25 4.55 -14.60
CA CYS A 175 -26.48 4.81 -13.86
C CYS A 175 -27.47 5.67 -14.66
N VAL A 176 -28.75 5.28 -14.60
CA VAL A 176 -29.84 6.03 -15.24
C VAL A 176 -30.92 6.36 -14.22
N PHE A 177 -31.43 7.58 -14.27
CA PHE A 177 -32.63 7.99 -13.52
C PHE A 177 -33.84 7.95 -14.45
N LYS A 178 -34.90 7.26 -14.04
CA LYS A 178 -36.13 7.13 -14.83
C LYS A 178 -37.34 7.37 -13.96
N LEU A 179 -38.28 8.15 -14.50
CA LEU A 179 -39.60 8.31 -13.93
C LEU A 179 -40.38 6.99 -14.08
N VAL A 180 -40.81 6.43 -12.95
CA VAL A 180 -41.59 5.18 -12.93
C VAL A 180 -43.08 5.43 -12.65
N GLU A 181 -43.44 6.55 -12.04
CA GLU A 181 -44.81 6.87 -11.64
C GLU A 181 -45.06 8.38 -11.52
N ILE A 182 -46.24 8.86 -11.94
CA ILE A 182 -46.77 10.20 -11.63
C ILE A 182 -48.22 10.05 -11.19
N ASN A 183 -48.61 10.65 -10.06
CA ASN A 183 -49.99 10.65 -9.55
C ASN A 183 -50.58 9.23 -9.50
N ASN A 184 -49.82 8.26 -8.99
CA ASN A 184 -50.18 6.84 -8.92
C ASN A 184 -50.45 6.20 -10.30
N GLN A 185 -50.00 6.83 -11.39
CA GLN A 185 -50.06 6.26 -12.74
C GLN A 185 -48.66 5.82 -13.19
N PRO A 186 -48.45 4.52 -13.44
CA PRO A 186 -47.17 4.01 -13.94
C PRO A 186 -46.74 4.65 -15.25
N ARG A 187 -45.43 4.86 -15.43
CA ARG A 187 -44.82 5.37 -16.66
C ARG A 187 -43.80 4.37 -17.19
N ILE A 188 -43.83 4.15 -18.51
CA ILE A 188 -42.86 3.33 -19.23
C ILE A 188 -42.32 4.13 -20.42
N LYS A 189 -40.99 4.20 -20.55
CA LYS A 189 -40.33 4.68 -21.75
C LYS A 189 -39.98 3.47 -22.61
N LEU A 190 -40.58 3.38 -23.79
CA LEU A 190 -40.17 2.41 -24.81
C LEU A 190 -38.84 2.89 -25.42
N SER A 191 -37.85 2.00 -25.49
CA SER A 191 -36.59 2.26 -26.19
C SER A 191 -36.74 1.98 -27.68
N GLU A 192 -35.91 2.64 -28.51
CA GLU A 192 -35.83 2.35 -29.95
C GLU A 192 -35.23 0.97 -30.26
N ASP A 193 -34.59 0.32 -29.28
CA ASP A 193 -34.30 -1.11 -29.33
C ASP A 193 -35.61 -1.91 -29.25
N VAL A 194 -36.02 -2.46 -30.41
CA VAL A 194 -37.30 -3.13 -30.66
C VAL A 194 -37.43 -4.50 -29.95
N SER A 195 -36.48 -4.89 -29.09
CA SER A 195 -36.37 -6.25 -28.53
C SER A 195 -37.02 -6.48 -27.16
N LYS A 196 -37.80 -5.53 -26.62
CA LYS A 196 -38.39 -5.67 -25.25
C LYS A 196 -39.91 -5.52 -25.19
N VAL A 197 -40.63 -6.13 -26.12
CA VAL A 197 -42.09 -6.27 -26.00
C VAL A 197 -42.47 -7.75 -26.16
N GLY A 198 -42.82 -8.40 -25.05
CA GLY A 198 -43.53 -9.71 -25.07
C GLY A 198 -42.93 -10.86 -24.24
N GLU A 199 -41.72 -10.77 -23.70
CA GLU A 199 -41.14 -11.90 -22.94
C GLU A 199 -41.25 -11.78 -21.41
N ARG A 200 -41.50 -12.95 -20.79
CA ARG A 200 -41.51 -13.14 -19.33
C ARG A 200 -40.19 -12.67 -18.72
N ILE A 201 -40.25 -11.68 -17.84
CA ILE A 201 -39.12 -11.32 -16.99
C ILE A 201 -38.90 -12.48 -16.05
N LEU A 202 -37.72 -13.05 -16.14
CA LEU A 202 -37.30 -14.10 -15.24
C LEU A 202 -36.19 -13.60 -14.34
N CYS A 203 -36.42 -13.71 -13.03
CA CYS A 203 -35.44 -13.38 -12.01
C CYS A 203 -34.23 -14.32 -12.13
N ARG A 204 -33.07 -13.73 -12.45
CA ARG A 204 -31.80 -14.43 -12.55
C ARG A 204 -31.31 -14.82 -11.16
N HIS A 205 -30.71 -15.99 -11.04
CA HIS A 205 -29.97 -16.34 -9.85
C HIS A 205 -28.81 -15.33 -9.63
N PRO A 206 -28.63 -14.78 -8.43
CA PRO A 206 -27.72 -13.64 -8.18
C PRO A 206 -26.25 -13.90 -8.52
N PHE A 207 -25.85 -15.17 -8.63
CA PHE A 207 -24.46 -15.58 -8.93
C PHE A 207 -24.31 -16.44 -10.19
N ASN A 208 -25.41 -16.74 -10.91
CA ASN A 208 -25.34 -17.57 -12.12
C ASN A 208 -26.44 -17.17 -13.10
N GLU A 209 -26.05 -16.36 -14.10
CA GLU A 209 -26.99 -15.76 -15.05
C GLU A 209 -27.80 -16.76 -15.88
N SER A 210 -27.31 -18.01 -16.01
CA SER A 210 -27.98 -19.06 -16.78
C SER A 210 -29.07 -19.80 -16.01
N LYS A 211 -29.13 -19.65 -14.67
CA LYS A 211 -30.04 -20.43 -13.83
C LYS A 211 -31.31 -19.65 -13.47
N ARG A 212 -32.43 -20.29 -13.80
CA ARG A 212 -33.79 -19.96 -13.35
C ARG A 212 -34.12 -20.93 -12.23
N ALA A 213 -34.44 -20.47 -11.01
CA ALA A 213 -34.71 -21.36 -9.88
C ALA A 213 -35.92 -20.89 -9.06
N TYR A 214 -36.71 -21.86 -8.60
CA TYR A 214 -37.64 -21.65 -7.49
C TYR A 214 -36.83 -21.64 -6.20
N VAL A 215 -36.95 -20.58 -5.42
CA VAL A 215 -36.27 -20.43 -4.12
C VAL A 215 -37.31 -20.25 -3.03
N VAL A 216 -37.12 -20.93 -1.90
CA VAL A 216 -37.84 -20.65 -0.65
C VAL A 216 -36.87 -19.87 0.24
N PRO A 217 -37.01 -18.54 0.33
CA PRO A 217 -36.06 -17.72 1.07
C PRO A 217 -36.16 -18.02 2.57
N GLN A 218 -35.02 -18.28 3.22
CA GLN A 218 -34.99 -18.40 4.69
C GLN A 218 -35.20 -17.04 5.37
N ARG A 219 -34.85 -15.94 4.69
CA ARG A 219 -35.04 -14.56 5.14
C ARG A 219 -35.30 -13.65 3.95
N VAL A 220 -36.14 -12.64 4.14
CA VAL A 220 -36.38 -11.56 3.17
C VAL A 220 -35.94 -10.26 3.83
N GLU A 221 -35.04 -9.52 3.16
CA GLU A 221 -34.52 -8.23 3.62
C GLU A 221 -34.80 -7.16 2.56
N GLU A 222 -35.30 -6.01 3.00
CA GLU A 222 -35.49 -4.84 2.15
C GLU A 222 -34.16 -4.12 1.94
N LEU A 223 -33.75 -3.94 0.67
CA LEU A 223 -32.48 -3.30 0.31
C LEU A 223 -32.59 -1.78 0.13
N LEU A 224 -33.76 -1.29 -0.32
CA LEU A 224 -34.00 0.14 -0.51
C LEU A 224 -34.55 0.74 0.79
N LYS A 225 -33.67 1.36 1.57
CA LYS A 225 -34.06 2.04 2.81
C LYS A 225 -34.41 3.50 2.56
N CYS A 226 -35.46 3.99 3.20
CA CYS A 226 -35.80 5.40 3.15
C CYS A 226 -34.83 6.19 4.05
N TYR A 227 -33.95 7.00 3.45
CA TYR A 227 -33.12 7.96 4.19
C TYR A 227 -33.78 9.35 4.31
N TRP A 228 -34.62 9.70 3.34
CA TRP A 228 -35.33 10.98 3.29
C TRP A 228 -36.76 10.81 2.78
N PRO A 229 -37.78 11.11 3.60
CA PRO A 229 -39.19 10.91 3.23
C PRO A 229 -39.78 12.06 2.40
N GLY A 230 -38.99 13.04 1.95
CA GLY A 230 -39.46 14.13 1.10
C GLY A 230 -40.15 15.29 1.81
N LYS A 231 -40.36 15.21 3.13
CA LYS A 231 -40.91 16.30 3.97
C LYS A 231 -39.78 16.96 4.76
N SER A 232 -39.72 18.28 4.75
CA SER A 232 -38.67 19.04 5.44
C SER A 232 -38.65 18.71 6.94
N GLY A 233 -37.47 18.35 7.47
CA GLY A 233 -37.19 18.33 8.90
C GLY A 233 -37.04 16.98 9.61
N LYS A 234 -37.14 15.83 8.91
CA LYS A 234 -36.86 14.51 9.52
C LYS A 234 -36.16 13.56 8.55
N SER A 235 -34.88 13.27 8.79
CA SER A 235 -34.26 12.05 8.25
C SER A 235 -34.83 10.84 8.97
N SER A 236 -35.08 9.76 8.25
CA SER A 236 -35.63 8.52 8.81
C SER A 236 -34.54 7.58 9.36
N GLU A 237 -33.30 7.71 8.88
CA GLU A 237 -32.15 6.93 9.33
C GLU A 237 -30.91 7.83 9.52
N TYR A 238 -29.97 7.37 10.35
CA TYR A 238 -28.66 8.02 10.54
C TYR A 238 -27.70 7.56 9.44
N ILE A 239 -26.87 8.48 8.92
CA ILE A 239 -25.85 8.14 7.93
C ILE A 239 -24.76 7.33 8.62
N PRO A 240 -24.44 6.11 8.17
CA PRO A 240 -23.33 5.34 8.74
C PRO A 240 -22.04 6.15 8.77
N SER A 241 -21.27 6.00 9.85
CA SER A 241 -19.95 6.63 10.02
C SER A 241 -18.95 6.16 9.00
#